data_AF-E3RCA0-F1
#
_entry.id   AF-E3RCA0-F1
#
_cell.length_a   1.000
_cell.length_b   1.000
_cell.length_c   1.000
_cell.angle_alpha   90.00
_cell.angle_beta   90.00
_cell.angle_gamma   90.00
#
_symmetry.space_group_name_H-M   'P 1'
#
loop_
_entity.id
_entity.type
_entity.pdbx_description
1 polymer ?
#
loop_
_entity_poly.entity_id
_entity_poly.type
_entity_poly.pdbx_seq_one_letter_code
_entity_poly.pdbx_strand_id
1 'polypeptide(L)'
;MAESWKWTSDSKLCFVTTGATAPFTALIESVLTPSCLGALQEGGFTHLLVQYGSAKDVYDKCVSTARSYVHNDDDKRHLIIDGIDFNPDGLQAQFQLVQRSKGLVISHAGSGSILEALRYQITLIVVPNTALLDNHQEELAVAMERNNYLVRGHVTDLGPAIKKSDDFRKKMSQFPPITSGKHPRDGLGTTSEPHVKDILGVTSQQPHEFRSDYETALWDKITTYGDIAQAPRSISIPTWKERKRS
;
A
#
# COMPACT_ATOMS: atom_id res chain seq x y z
N MET A 1 -2.02 20.69 10.12
CA MET A 1 -3.15 20.00 9.45
C MET A 1 -4.32 20.97 9.46
N ALA A 2 -4.98 21.18 8.32
CA ALA A 2 -6.00 22.20 8.18
C ALA A 2 -7.22 21.93 9.08
N GLU A 3 -7.94 22.98 9.49
CA GLU A 3 -9.13 22.93 10.35
C GLU A 3 -10.30 22.09 9.79
N SER A 4 -10.19 21.61 8.55
CA SER A 4 -11.17 20.78 7.84
C SER A 4 -10.92 19.27 7.91
N TRP A 5 -9.83 18.79 8.52
CA TRP A 5 -9.55 17.34 8.67
C TRP A 5 -10.43 16.69 9.75
N LYS A 6 -11.74 16.58 9.48
CA LYS A 6 -12.73 16.00 10.39
C LYS A 6 -12.78 14.48 10.21
N TRP A 7 -12.13 13.77 11.13
CA TRP A 7 -12.12 12.30 11.16
C TRP A 7 -13.31 11.72 11.96
N THR A 8 -13.93 10.67 11.42
CA THR A 8 -15.07 9.94 12.03
C THR A 8 -14.82 8.42 12.02
N SER A 9 -15.68 7.63 12.68
CA SER A 9 -15.60 6.16 12.65
C SER A 9 -15.76 5.56 11.25
N ASP A 10 -16.52 6.23 10.38
CA ASP A 10 -16.76 5.80 9.00
C ASP A 10 -15.72 6.36 8.02
N SER A 11 -14.69 7.04 8.53
CA SER A 11 -13.66 7.62 7.69
C SER A 11 -12.79 6.55 7.06
N LYS A 12 -12.55 6.70 5.76
CA LYS A 12 -11.74 5.78 4.94
C LYS A 12 -10.68 6.58 4.19
N LEU A 13 -9.41 6.28 4.47
CA LEU A 13 -8.26 7.04 3.96
C LEU A 13 -7.68 6.40 2.70
N CYS A 14 -7.48 7.20 1.66
CA CYS A 14 -6.55 6.92 0.58
C CYS A 14 -5.26 7.71 0.84
N PHE A 15 -4.15 7.01 1.03
CA PHE A 15 -2.84 7.63 1.22
C PHE A 15 -1.98 7.45 -0.03
N VAL A 16 -1.45 8.54 -0.56
CA VAL A 16 -0.60 8.53 -1.75
C VAL A 16 0.81 8.91 -1.33
N THR A 17 1.79 8.08 -1.69
CA THR A 17 3.22 8.36 -1.42
C THR A 17 4.07 8.26 -2.69
N THR A 18 4.78 9.35 -2.97
CA THR A 18 5.71 9.45 -4.10
C THR A 18 7.13 8.97 -3.75
N GLY A 19 7.37 8.57 -2.50
CA GLY A 19 8.69 8.13 -2.02
C GLY A 19 9.52 9.23 -1.37
N ALA A 20 10.76 8.88 -1.03
CA ALA A 20 11.69 9.76 -0.32
C ALA A 20 12.65 10.52 -1.25
N THR A 21 13.05 9.89 -2.37
CA THR A 21 14.26 10.27 -3.11
C THR A 21 14.00 11.13 -4.34
N ALA A 22 12.87 10.94 -5.04
CA ALA A 22 12.54 11.70 -6.23
C ALA A 22 11.05 12.04 -6.28
N PRO A 23 10.67 13.29 -6.60
CA PRO A 23 9.28 13.65 -6.75
C PRO A 23 8.68 12.95 -7.97
N PHE A 24 7.52 12.34 -7.80
CA PHE A 24 6.75 11.75 -8.91
C PHE A 24 5.53 12.62 -9.21
N THR A 25 5.77 13.74 -9.89
CA THR A 25 4.76 14.75 -10.21
C THR A 25 3.58 14.18 -10.99
N ALA A 26 3.84 13.28 -11.96
CA ALA A 26 2.77 12.66 -12.75
C ALA A 26 1.80 11.81 -11.90
N LEU A 27 2.28 11.18 -10.81
CA LEU A 27 1.41 10.49 -9.87
C LEU A 27 0.54 11.49 -9.09
N ILE A 28 1.11 12.61 -8.64
CA ILE A 28 0.37 13.68 -7.94
C ILE A 28 -0.72 14.25 -8.84
N GLU A 29 -0.40 14.55 -10.10
CA GLU A 29 -1.37 15.04 -11.09
C GLU A 29 -2.48 14.01 -11.32
N SER A 30 -2.12 12.75 -11.51
CA SER A 30 -3.05 11.65 -11.76
C SER A 30 -4.06 11.44 -10.64
N VAL A 31 -3.60 11.42 -9.38
CA VAL A 31 -4.48 11.17 -8.23
C VAL A 31 -5.46 12.32 -7.97
N LEU A 32 -5.15 13.52 -8.46
CA LEU A 32 -6.00 14.71 -8.33
C LEU A 32 -6.89 14.97 -9.56
N THR A 33 -6.94 14.03 -10.52
CA THR A 33 -7.86 14.12 -11.67
C THR A 33 -9.31 13.79 -11.28
N PRO A 34 -10.32 14.37 -11.97
CA PRO A 34 -11.73 14.04 -11.74
C PRO A 34 -12.05 12.54 -11.81
N SER A 35 -11.43 11.81 -12.75
CA SER A 35 -11.61 10.35 -12.88
C SER A 35 -11.20 9.61 -11.60
N CYS A 36 -10.02 9.94 -11.07
CA CYS A 36 -9.51 9.33 -9.85
C CYS A 36 -10.35 9.73 -8.63
N LEU A 37 -10.68 11.01 -8.48
CA LEU A 37 -11.49 11.50 -7.36
C LEU A 37 -12.89 10.87 -7.36
N GLY A 38 -13.53 10.75 -8.53
CA GLY A 38 -14.80 10.06 -8.67
C GLY A 38 -14.72 8.59 -8.27
N ALA A 39 -13.67 7.88 -8.69
CA ALA A 39 -13.44 6.49 -8.29
C ALA A 39 -13.20 6.35 -6.77
N LEU A 40 -12.53 7.31 -6.13
CA LEU A 40 -12.38 7.35 -4.67
C LEU A 40 -13.72 7.59 -3.96
N GLN A 41 -14.54 8.52 -4.43
CA GLN A 41 -15.87 8.76 -3.86
C GLN A 41 -16.79 7.53 -4.00
N GLU A 42 -16.81 6.90 -5.18
CA GLU A 42 -17.52 5.64 -5.42
C GLU A 42 -17.02 4.50 -4.51
N GLY A 43 -15.69 4.43 -4.30
CA GLY A 43 -15.05 3.50 -3.37
C GLY A 43 -15.29 3.81 -1.88
N GLY A 44 -16.06 4.87 -1.57
CA GLY A 44 -16.40 5.29 -0.21
C GLY A 44 -15.24 5.89 0.57
N PHE A 45 -14.20 6.38 -0.11
CA PHE A 45 -13.13 7.12 0.53
C PHE A 45 -13.64 8.51 0.94
N THR A 46 -13.27 8.92 2.16
CA THR A 46 -13.67 10.22 2.72
C THR A 46 -12.48 11.15 2.87
N HIS A 47 -11.26 10.60 2.88
CA HIS A 47 -10.03 11.35 3.01
C HIS A 47 -9.02 10.91 1.96
N LEU A 48 -8.40 11.87 1.29
CA LEU A 48 -7.26 11.70 0.41
C LEU A 48 -6.09 12.49 1.00
N LEU A 49 -5.01 11.78 1.33
CA LEU A 49 -3.77 12.38 1.83
C LEU A 49 -2.65 12.14 0.83
N VAL A 50 -2.11 13.21 0.27
CA VAL A 50 -1.04 13.13 -0.74
C VAL A 50 0.29 13.58 -0.15
N GLN A 51 1.26 12.68 -0.09
CA GLN A 51 2.63 13.04 0.21
C GLN A 51 3.32 13.55 -1.06
N TYR A 52 3.45 14.88 -1.15
CA TYR A 52 4.02 15.56 -2.31
C TYR A 52 5.53 15.79 -2.19
N GLY A 53 6.09 15.76 -0.98
CA GLY A 53 7.51 15.98 -0.74
C GLY A 53 7.99 17.33 -1.31
N SER A 54 9.04 17.31 -2.13
CA SER A 54 9.55 18.52 -2.79
C SER A 54 8.65 19.07 -3.91
N ALA A 55 7.62 18.34 -4.36
CA ALA A 55 6.71 18.75 -5.44
C ALA A 55 5.43 19.45 -4.94
N LYS A 56 5.58 20.31 -3.92
CA LYS A 56 4.46 21.05 -3.31
C LYS A 56 3.77 21.99 -4.30
N ASP A 57 4.54 22.61 -5.19
CA ASP A 57 4.06 23.53 -6.22
C ASP A 57 3.08 22.84 -7.20
N VAL A 58 3.40 21.61 -7.61
CA VAL A 58 2.53 20.77 -8.45
C VAL A 58 1.26 20.40 -7.69
N TYR A 59 1.40 20.00 -6.43
CA TYR A 59 0.25 19.70 -5.57
C TYR A 59 -0.68 20.90 -5.42
N ASP A 60 -0.16 22.08 -5.07
CA ASP A 60 -0.95 23.30 -4.87
C ASP A 60 -1.71 23.72 -6.14
N LYS A 61 -1.09 23.55 -7.31
CA LYS A 61 -1.72 23.82 -8.61
C LYS A 61 -2.90 22.88 -8.86
N CYS A 62 -2.74 21.59 -8.61
CA CYS A 62 -3.77 20.57 -8.89
C CYS A 62 -4.88 20.53 -7.83
N VAL A 63 -4.55 20.76 -6.55
CA VAL A 63 -5.49 20.58 -5.44
C VAL A 63 -6.64 21.58 -5.48
N SER A 64 -6.43 22.79 -5.99
CA SER A 64 -7.46 23.83 -6.11
C SER A 64 -8.63 23.37 -7.01
N THR A 65 -8.30 22.86 -8.20
CA THR A 65 -9.25 22.26 -9.14
C THR A 65 -9.89 21.01 -8.54
N ALA A 66 -9.11 20.14 -7.89
CA ALA A 66 -9.60 18.92 -7.27
C ALA A 66 -10.64 19.19 -6.16
N ARG A 67 -10.36 20.15 -5.26
CA ARG A 67 -11.30 20.57 -4.21
C ARG A 67 -12.57 21.17 -4.81
N SER A 68 -12.43 21.96 -5.88
CA SER A 68 -13.59 22.53 -6.58
C SER A 68 -14.46 21.43 -7.18
N TYR A 69 -13.87 20.40 -7.81
CA TYR A 69 -14.60 19.26 -8.33
C TYR A 69 -15.39 18.52 -7.23
N VAL A 70 -14.75 18.24 -6.10
CA VAL A 70 -15.40 17.52 -4.99
C VAL A 70 -16.50 18.36 -4.31
N HIS A 71 -16.37 19.68 -4.25
CA HIS A 71 -17.37 20.56 -3.64
C HIS A 71 -18.62 20.78 -4.50
N ASN A 72 -18.53 20.65 -5.83
CA ASN A 72 -19.67 20.84 -6.74
C ASN A 72 -20.56 19.59 -6.88
N ASP A 73 -20.20 18.48 -6.24
CA ASP A 73 -20.92 17.22 -6.33
C ASP A 73 -21.85 17.04 -5.12
N ASP A 74 -22.97 17.79 -5.12
CA ASP A 74 -23.95 17.84 -4.02
C ASP A 74 -24.56 16.45 -3.68
N ASP A 75 -24.51 15.49 -4.62
CA ASP A 75 -25.07 14.15 -4.48
C ASP A 75 -24.04 13.08 -4.06
N LYS A 76 -22.74 13.41 -4.00
CA LYS A 76 -21.68 12.42 -3.65
C LYS A 76 -21.04 12.67 -2.29
N ARG A 77 -20.55 11.57 -1.70
CA ARG A 77 -19.84 11.58 -0.41
C ARG A 77 -18.70 12.60 -0.42
N HIS A 78 -18.64 13.41 0.63
CA HIS A 78 -17.60 14.42 0.82
C HIS A 78 -16.21 13.78 0.91
N LEU A 79 -15.29 14.21 0.04
CA LEU A 79 -13.90 13.77 0.02
C LEU A 79 -12.97 14.93 0.45
N ILE A 80 -12.34 14.81 1.61
CA ILE A 80 -11.40 15.80 2.12
C ILE A 80 -10.02 15.52 1.51
N ILE A 81 -9.44 16.52 0.84
CA ILE A 81 -8.12 16.41 0.22
C ILE A 81 -7.12 17.26 1.00
N ASP A 82 -6.10 16.61 1.55
CA ASP A 82 -4.97 17.25 2.23
C ASP A 82 -3.63 16.68 1.72
N GLY A 83 -2.54 17.33 2.09
CA GLY A 83 -1.22 16.96 1.62
C GLY A 83 -0.14 17.19 2.66
N ILE A 84 0.87 16.33 2.64
CA ILE A 84 2.00 16.37 3.58
C ILE A 84 3.32 16.42 2.83
N ASP A 85 4.30 17.05 3.46
CA ASP A 85 5.68 17.00 3.02
C ASP A 85 6.32 15.64 3.36
N PHE A 86 7.55 15.43 2.91
CA PHE A 86 8.39 14.33 3.32
C PHE A 86 8.63 14.36 4.83
N ASN A 87 8.40 13.23 5.49
CA ASN A 87 8.68 13.06 6.91
C ASN A 87 9.94 12.19 7.11
N PRO A 88 11.04 12.74 7.67
CA PRO A 88 12.24 11.96 7.96
C PRO A 88 12.02 10.89 9.04
N ASP A 89 11.02 11.08 9.92
CA ASP A 89 10.64 10.10 10.95
C ASP A 89 9.84 8.91 10.37
N GLY A 90 9.62 8.90 9.06
CA GLY A 90 8.91 7.86 8.32
C GLY A 90 7.40 8.09 8.19
N LEU A 91 6.72 7.10 7.62
CA LEU A 91 5.29 7.18 7.27
C LEU A 91 4.41 6.26 8.13
N GLN A 92 4.95 5.75 9.23
CA GLN A 92 4.33 4.69 10.02
C GLN A 92 2.93 5.07 10.51
N ALA A 93 2.74 6.31 10.95
CA ALA A 93 1.45 6.81 11.42
C ALA A 93 0.40 6.83 10.30
N GLN A 94 0.80 7.21 9.08
CA GLN A 94 -0.07 7.24 7.90
C GLN A 94 -0.49 5.83 7.52
N PHE A 95 0.45 4.87 7.45
CA PHE A 95 0.12 3.47 7.18
C PHE A 95 -0.81 2.88 8.25
N GLN A 96 -0.56 3.13 9.53
CA GLN A 96 -1.46 2.69 10.61
C GLN A 96 -2.87 3.28 10.48
N LEU A 97 -2.97 4.56 10.10
CA LEU A 97 -4.27 5.21 9.88
C LEU A 97 -5.02 4.59 8.69
N VAL A 98 -4.31 4.28 7.61
CA VAL A 98 -4.89 3.57 6.46
C VAL A 98 -5.37 2.17 6.87
N GLN A 99 -4.56 1.43 7.63
CA GLN A 99 -4.94 0.10 8.12
C GLN A 99 -6.23 0.14 8.95
N ARG A 100 -6.28 1.03 9.96
CA ARG A 100 -7.43 1.18 10.87
C ARG A 100 -8.70 1.57 10.14
N SER A 101 -8.57 2.40 9.11
CA SER A 101 -9.69 2.87 8.29
C SER A 101 -10.08 1.91 7.14
N LYS A 102 -9.42 0.75 7.04
CA LYS A 102 -9.56 -0.20 5.91
C LYS A 102 -9.41 0.52 4.56
N GLY A 103 -8.46 1.45 4.52
CA GLY A 103 -8.17 2.33 3.42
C GLY A 103 -7.29 1.71 2.34
N LEU A 104 -6.62 2.56 1.58
CA LEU A 104 -5.81 2.21 0.41
C LEU A 104 -4.52 3.01 0.41
N VAL A 105 -3.40 2.39 0.02
CA VAL A 105 -2.16 3.09 -0.29
C VAL A 105 -1.93 3.07 -1.80
N ILE A 106 -1.57 4.21 -2.38
CA ILE A 106 -1.09 4.33 -3.76
C ILE A 106 0.38 4.75 -3.71
N SER A 107 1.26 3.98 -4.34
CA SER A 107 2.71 4.24 -4.30
C SER A 107 3.38 4.02 -5.65
N HIS A 108 4.53 4.65 -5.87
CA HIS A 108 5.30 4.60 -7.11
C HIS A 108 6.14 3.33 -7.33
N ALA A 109 5.84 2.22 -6.64
CA ALA A 109 6.68 1.02 -6.55
C ALA A 109 7.95 1.17 -5.68
N GLY A 110 8.02 2.16 -4.80
CA GLY A 110 9.10 2.26 -3.82
C GLY A 110 9.12 1.05 -2.88
N SER A 111 10.26 0.37 -2.77
CA SER A 111 10.42 -0.83 -1.93
C SER A 111 9.96 -0.60 -0.49
N GLY A 112 10.38 0.50 0.15
CA GLY A 112 9.97 0.82 1.51
C GLY A 112 8.45 0.88 1.68
N SER A 113 7.75 1.55 0.77
CA SER A 113 6.28 1.64 0.79
C SER A 113 5.60 0.29 0.55
N ILE A 114 6.16 -0.55 -0.33
CA ILE A 114 5.67 -1.91 -0.56
C ILE A 114 5.81 -2.75 0.72
N LEU A 115 7.00 -2.75 1.33
CA LEU A 115 7.28 -3.52 2.55
C LEU A 115 6.37 -3.07 3.71
N GLU A 116 6.16 -1.76 3.87
CA GLU A 116 5.25 -1.24 4.90
C GLU A 116 3.79 -1.63 4.65
N ALA A 117 3.30 -1.52 3.42
CA ALA A 117 1.93 -1.92 3.08
C ALA A 117 1.69 -3.40 3.37
N LEU A 118 2.64 -4.26 3.00
CA LEU A 118 2.57 -5.70 3.28
C LEU A 118 2.62 -5.99 4.78
N ARG A 119 3.50 -5.31 5.53
CA ARG A 119 3.61 -5.45 7.00
C ARG A 119 2.29 -5.15 7.71
N TYR A 120 1.57 -4.13 7.24
CA TYR A 120 0.27 -3.74 7.79
C TYR A 120 -0.92 -4.41 7.12
N GLN A 121 -0.69 -5.32 6.16
CA GLN A 121 -1.74 -5.99 5.38
C GLN A 121 -2.73 -5.00 4.73
N ILE A 122 -2.21 -3.88 4.24
CA ILE A 122 -2.99 -2.83 3.60
C ILE A 122 -3.09 -3.12 2.11
N THR A 123 -4.25 -2.82 1.53
CA THR A 123 -4.41 -2.85 0.08
C THR A 123 -3.50 -1.81 -0.58
N LEU A 124 -2.64 -2.26 -1.49
CA LEU A 124 -1.64 -1.43 -2.16
C LEU A 124 -1.91 -1.38 -3.67
N ILE A 125 -1.97 -0.17 -4.21
CA ILE A 125 -1.84 0.08 -5.64
C ILE A 125 -0.42 0.56 -5.93
N VAL A 126 0.26 -0.13 -6.84
CA VAL A 126 1.58 0.28 -7.32
C VAL A 126 1.46 0.88 -8.72
N VAL A 127 1.97 2.10 -8.87
CA VAL A 127 2.02 2.86 -10.12
C VAL A 127 3.48 2.95 -10.54
N PRO A 128 3.97 2.03 -11.38
CA PRO A 128 5.35 2.07 -11.83
C PRO A 128 5.59 3.34 -12.64
N ASN A 129 6.78 3.92 -12.48
CA ASN A 129 7.18 5.06 -13.28
C ASN A 129 7.79 4.57 -14.60
N THR A 130 6.97 4.50 -15.65
CA THR A 130 7.37 4.06 -16.99
C THR A 130 8.33 5.03 -17.70
N ALA A 131 8.52 6.25 -17.18
CA ALA A 131 9.44 7.23 -17.73
C ALA A 131 10.89 7.05 -17.23
N LEU A 132 11.09 6.31 -16.13
CA LEU A 132 12.42 5.91 -15.68
C LEU A 132 12.85 4.69 -16.51
N LEU A 133 13.98 4.82 -17.20
CA LEU A 133 14.57 3.93 -18.23
C LEU A 133 14.66 2.43 -17.90
N ASP A 134 14.37 2.01 -16.67
CA ASP A 134 14.50 0.64 -16.22
C ASP A 134 13.11 0.05 -15.98
N ASN A 135 12.62 -0.76 -16.94
CA ASN A 135 11.35 -1.49 -16.88
C ASN A 135 11.22 -2.45 -15.67
N HIS A 136 12.21 -2.51 -14.79
CA HIS A 136 12.21 -3.35 -13.60
C HIS A 136 11.10 -3.00 -12.60
N GLN A 137 10.66 -1.74 -12.51
CA GLN A 137 9.50 -1.39 -11.67
C GLN A 137 8.22 -2.06 -12.18
N GLU A 138 8.06 -2.11 -13.51
CA GLU A 138 6.93 -2.78 -14.16
C GLU A 138 7.00 -4.30 -13.94
N GLU A 139 8.18 -4.92 -14.11
CA GLU A 139 8.38 -6.34 -13.86
C GLU A 139 8.04 -6.73 -12.41
N LEU A 140 8.47 -5.93 -11.43
CA LEU A 140 8.14 -6.14 -10.03
C LEU A 140 6.63 -6.02 -9.80
N ALA A 141 5.99 -4.97 -10.31
CA ALA A 141 4.55 -4.77 -10.18
C ALA A 141 3.76 -5.94 -10.77
N VAL A 142 4.16 -6.44 -11.95
CA VAL A 142 3.55 -7.61 -12.60
C VAL A 142 3.74 -8.87 -11.76
N ALA A 143 4.94 -9.11 -11.23
CA ALA A 143 5.21 -10.28 -10.40
C ALA A 143 4.39 -10.26 -9.11
N MET A 144 4.25 -9.11 -8.45
CA MET A 144 3.49 -8.98 -7.22
C MET A 144 1.97 -9.04 -7.45
N GLU A 145 1.47 -8.46 -8.55
CA GLU A 145 0.06 -8.58 -8.93
C GLU A 145 -0.33 -10.04 -9.22
N ARG A 146 0.52 -10.80 -9.92
CA ARG A 146 0.30 -12.23 -10.19
C ARG A 146 0.16 -13.07 -8.93
N ASN A 147 0.88 -12.69 -7.87
CA ASN A 147 0.82 -13.36 -6.58
C ASN A 147 -0.26 -12.78 -5.65
N ASN A 148 -1.13 -11.88 -6.13
CA ASN A 148 -2.17 -11.22 -5.35
C ASN A 148 -1.63 -10.49 -4.11
N TYR A 149 -0.46 -9.85 -4.19
CA TYR A 149 0.05 -8.99 -3.12
C TYR A 149 -0.34 -7.53 -3.29
N LEU A 150 -0.54 -7.08 -4.53
CA LEU A 150 -0.90 -5.69 -4.86
C LEU A 150 -1.73 -5.61 -6.13
N VAL A 151 -2.28 -4.43 -6.39
CA VAL A 151 -2.95 -4.09 -7.64
C VAL A 151 -2.04 -3.17 -8.45
N ARG A 152 -1.85 -3.47 -9.73
CA ARG A 152 -1.10 -2.57 -10.62
C ARG A 152 -2.00 -1.42 -11.06
N GLY A 153 -1.51 -0.19 -10.90
CA GLY A 153 -2.12 1.04 -11.40
C GLY A 153 -1.35 1.61 -12.59
N HIS A 154 -1.99 2.49 -13.34
CA HIS A 154 -1.37 3.20 -14.45
C HIS A 154 -1.44 4.70 -14.21
N VAL A 155 -0.36 5.43 -14.53
CA VAL A 155 -0.27 6.86 -14.25
C VAL A 155 -1.32 7.68 -15.02
N THR A 156 -1.76 7.24 -16.20
CA THR A 156 -2.78 7.98 -16.97
C THR A 156 -4.20 7.76 -16.47
N ASP A 157 -4.49 6.63 -15.84
CA ASP A 157 -5.82 6.32 -15.32
C ASP A 157 -5.74 5.36 -14.13
N LEU A 158 -5.98 5.92 -12.94
CA LEU A 158 -6.02 5.18 -11.69
C LEU A 158 -7.42 4.70 -11.31
N GLY A 159 -8.47 5.19 -11.98
CA GLY A 159 -9.85 4.83 -11.68
C GLY A 159 -10.11 3.32 -11.68
N PRO A 160 -9.73 2.57 -12.73
CA PRO A 160 -9.89 1.13 -12.78
C PRO A 160 -9.13 0.38 -11.67
N ALA A 161 -7.93 0.85 -11.33
CA ALA A 161 -7.12 0.23 -10.27
C ALA A 161 -7.76 0.42 -8.88
N ILE A 162 -8.34 1.59 -8.62
CA ILE A 162 -9.08 1.87 -7.38
C ILE A 162 -10.31 0.96 -7.28
N LYS A 163 -11.07 0.80 -8.36
CA LYS A 163 -12.23 -0.13 -8.38
C LYS A 163 -11.79 -1.58 -8.12
N LYS A 164 -10.74 -2.03 -8.81
CA LYS A 164 -10.15 -3.37 -8.61
C LYS A 164 -9.63 -3.58 -7.19
N SER A 165 -9.14 -2.53 -6.53
CA SER A 165 -8.64 -2.60 -5.15
C SER A 165 -9.74 -2.90 -4.13
N ASP A 166 -10.98 -2.46 -4.36
CA ASP A 166 -12.09 -2.76 -3.46
C ASP A 166 -12.46 -4.25 -3.48
N ASP A 167 -12.48 -4.84 -4.68
CA ASP A 167 -12.72 -6.27 -4.86
C ASP A 167 -11.55 -7.12 -4.35
N PHE A 168 -10.32 -6.66 -4.57
CA PHE A 168 -9.12 -7.28 -4.02
C PHE A 168 -9.17 -7.33 -2.49
N ARG A 169 -9.55 -6.23 -1.84
CA ARG A 169 -9.70 -6.17 -0.39
C ARG A 169 -10.74 -7.17 0.13
N LYS A 170 -11.90 -7.30 -0.55
CA LYS A 170 -12.93 -8.28 -0.17
C LYS A 170 -12.36 -9.71 -0.17
N LYS A 171 -11.57 -10.07 -1.19
CA LYS A 171 -10.89 -11.36 -1.28
C LYS A 171 -9.86 -11.55 -0.16
N MET A 172 -9.07 -10.51 0.13
CA MET A 172 -8.06 -10.54 1.20
C MET A 172 -8.69 -10.69 2.59
N SER A 173 -9.85 -10.06 2.82
CA SER A 173 -10.61 -10.17 4.08
C SER A 173 -11.33 -11.52 4.28
N GLN A 174 -11.45 -12.33 3.23
CA GLN A 174 -12.01 -13.69 3.30
C GLN A 174 -10.95 -14.76 3.60
N PHE A 175 -9.70 -14.34 3.87
CA PHE A 175 -8.57 -15.19 4.18
C PHE A 175 -8.12 -14.98 5.66
N PRO A 176 -7.87 -16.03 6.45
CA PRO A 176 -7.94 -17.46 6.12
C PRO A 176 -9.39 -17.95 6.05
N PRO A 177 -9.66 -19.04 5.30
CA PRO A 177 -10.98 -19.66 5.27
C PRO A 177 -11.44 -19.96 6.70
N ILE A 178 -12.74 -19.83 6.95
CA ILE A 178 -13.38 -20.37 8.16
C ILE A 178 -13.17 -21.88 8.11
N THR A 179 -12.07 -22.36 8.68
CA THR A 179 -11.94 -23.76 9.10
C THR A 179 -12.95 -23.93 10.22
N SER A 180 -14.19 -24.19 9.83
CA SER A 180 -15.13 -24.90 10.67
C SER A 180 -14.41 -26.18 11.07
N GLY A 181 -14.06 -26.29 12.35
CA GLY A 181 -13.35 -27.43 12.92
C GLY A 181 -14.11 -28.71 12.58
N LYS A 182 -13.69 -29.38 11.51
CA LYS A 182 -14.00 -30.78 11.25
C LYS A 182 -12.66 -31.49 11.29
N HIS A 183 -12.23 -31.80 12.50
CA HIS A 183 -11.38 -32.96 12.71
C HIS A 183 -12.13 -34.17 12.09
N PRO A 184 -11.54 -34.88 11.11
CA PRO A 184 -11.99 -36.23 10.81
C PRO A 184 -11.89 -37.03 12.10
N ARG A 185 -13.04 -37.55 12.55
CA ARG A 185 -13.12 -38.47 13.67
C ARG A 185 -12.38 -39.74 13.27
N ASP A 186 -11.25 -40.02 13.91
CA ASP A 186 -10.74 -41.38 14.06
C ASP A 186 -10.54 -41.61 15.57
N GLY A 187 -11.28 -42.60 16.09
CA GLY A 187 -11.40 -42.85 17.50
C GLY A 187 -10.30 -43.72 18.07
N LEU A 188 -9.96 -43.48 19.34
CA LEU A 188 -9.76 -44.51 20.36
C LEU A 188 -9.64 -43.86 21.75
N GLY A 189 -10.52 -44.27 22.68
CA GLY A 189 -10.14 -44.61 24.05
C GLY A 189 -9.81 -43.53 25.09
N THR A 190 -10.70 -43.45 26.07
CA THR A 190 -10.43 -43.33 27.53
C THR A 190 -10.50 -41.94 28.22
N THR A 191 -11.57 -41.84 29.00
CA THR A 191 -11.93 -41.03 30.18
C THR A 191 -10.80 -40.43 31.04
N SER A 192 -10.91 -39.14 31.37
CA SER A 192 -11.10 -38.59 32.74
C SER A 192 -10.99 -37.05 32.78
N GLU A 193 -12.03 -36.38 33.26
CA GLU A 193 -12.06 -34.98 33.75
C GLU A 193 -11.62 -34.93 35.23
N PRO A 194 -11.48 -33.76 35.93
CA PRO A 194 -11.52 -32.36 35.47
C PRO A 194 -10.40 -31.45 36.07
N HIS A 195 -10.14 -30.26 35.50
CA HIS A 195 -9.80 -29.09 36.34
C HIS A 195 -10.12 -27.75 35.69
N VAL A 196 -11.03 -27.03 36.33
CA VAL A 196 -11.33 -25.62 36.13
C VAL A 196 -10.16 -24.80 36.70
N LYS A 197 -9.54 -23.96 35.86
CA LYS A 197 -8.89 -22.71 36.30
C LYS A 197 -9.17 -21.63 35.27
N ASP A 198 -10.20 -20.86 35.57
CA ASP A 198 -10.36 -19.48 35.11
C ASP A 198 -9.17 -18.61 35.56
N ILE A 199 -9.16 -17.41 35.00
CA ILE A 199 -8.66 -16.14 35.58
C ILE A 199 -7.31 -15.65 35.03
N LEU A 200 -7.45 -14.74 34.04
CA LEU A 200 -6.62 -13.56 33.75
C LEU A 200 -5.11 -13.75 33.53
N GLY A 201 -4.67 -13.54 32.29
CA GLY A 201 -3.25 -13.31 32.01
C GLY A 201 -2.96 -13.20 30.52
N VAL A 202 -2.89 -11.98 30.02
CA VAL A 202 -2.38 -11.64 28.68
C VAL A 202 -1.03 -12.33 28.44
N THR A 203 -0.90 -13.08 27.36
CA THR A 203 0.38 -13.18 26.64
C THR A 203 0.12 -13.38 25.16
N SER A 204 0.16 -12.27 24.42
CA SER A 204 0.27 -12.28 22.97
C SER A 204 1.67 -12.73 22.59
N GLN A 205 1.84 -14.01 22.32
CA GLN A 205 2.93 -14.53 21.51
C GLN A 205 2.33 -15.53 20.53
N GLN A 206 2.04 -15.07 19.32
CA GLN A 206 1.98 -15.97 18.18
C GLN A 206 3.34 -15.96 17.50
N PRO A 207 3.99 -17.13 17.33
CA PRO A 207 5.34 -17.21 16.81
C PRO A 207 5.37 -16.99 15.30
N HIS A 208 6.33 -16.17 14.89
CA HIS A 208 6.87 -16.10 13.54
C HIS A 208 7.48 -17.44 13.16
N GLU A 209 6.85 -18.22 12.28
CA GLU A 209 7.54 -19.20 11.43
C GLU A 209 6.55 -19.81 10.44
N PHE A 210 6.42 -19.21 9.26
CA PHE A 210 6.04 -19.88 8.02
C PHE A 210 6.32 -18.90 6.88
N ARG A 211 7.60 -18.78 6.49
CA ARG A 211 7.99 -18.12 5.24
C ARG A 211 8.21 -19.20 4.21
N SER A 212 7.41 -19.19 3.15
CA SER A 212 7.63 -20.03 1.97
C SER A 212 8.92 -19.57 1.26
N ASP A 213 9.70 -20.48 0.69
CA ASP A 213 10.91 -20.16 -0.09
C ASP A 213 10.64 -19.14 -1.21
N TYR A 214 9.41 -19.14 -1.75
CA TYR A 214 8.94 -18.18 -2.74
C TYR A 214 8.77 -16.77 -2.18
N GLU A 215 8.32 -16.64 -0.92
CA GLU A 215 8.22 -15.35 -0.26
C GLU A 215 9.60 -14.80 0.03
N THR A 216 10.54 -15.61 0.52
CA THR A 216 11.92 -15.18 0.77
C THR A 216 12.59 -14.64 -0.50
N ALA A 217 12.46 -15.33 -1.63
CA ALA A 217 13.00 -14.86 -2.91
C ALA A 217 12.33 -13.57 -3.41
N LEU A 218 11.04 -13.37 -3.09
CA LEU A 218 10.32 -12.14 -3.40
C LEU A 218 10.78 -10.98 -2.48
N TRP A 219 11.01 -11.25 -1.20
CA TRP A 219 11.58 -10.29 -0.24
C TRP A 219 12.99 -9.87 -0.64
N ASP A 220 13.83 -10.81 -1.08
CA ASP A 220 15.17 -10.52 -1.59
C ASP A 220 15.10 -9.65 -2.86
N LYS A 221 14.15 -9.92 -3.77
CA LYS A 221 13.91 -9.06 -4.94
C LYS A 221 13.47 -7.66 -4.53
N ILE A 222 12.45 -7.51 -3.67
CA ILE A 222 11.97 -6.18 -3.24
C ILE A 222 13.09 -5.38 -2.58
N THR A 223 13.92 -6.03 -1.77
CA THR A 223 15.05 -5.38 -1.09
C THR A 223 16.15 -4.99 -2.09
N THR A 224 16.55 -5.92 -2.96
CA THR A 224 17.56 -5.69 -4.01
C THR A 224 17.14 -4.57 -4.97
N TYR A 225 15.88 -4.55 -5.41
CA TYR A 225 15.35 -3.48 -6.28
C TYR A 225 15.17 -2.16 -5.53
N GLY A 226 14.88 -2.23 -4.23
CA GLY A 226 14.87 -1.09 -3.34
C GLY A 226 16.18 -0.32 -3.32
N ASP A 227 17.29 -1.04 -3.21
CA ASP A 227 18.63 -0.43 -3.18
C ASP A 227 19.02 0.15 -4.55
N ILE A 228 18.63 -0.49 -5.66
CA ILE A 228 18.93 0.00 -7.02
C ILE A 228 18.13 1.27 -7.35
N ALA A 229 16.86 1.35 -6.92
CA ALA A 229 16.02 2.54 -7.10
C ALA A 229 16.41 3.71 -6.16
N GLN A 230 17.21 3.44 -5.12
CA GLN A 230 17.65 4.40 -4.11
C GLN A 230 19.09 4.90 -4.31
N ALA A 231 19.87 4.32 -5.25
CA ALA A 231 21.25 4.69 -5.46
C ALA A 231 21.40 6.08 -6.13
N PRO A 232 22.11 7.06 -5.54
CA PRO A 232 22.46 8.29 -6.22
C PRO A 232 23.36 7.97 -7.42
N ARG A 233 23.01 8.49 -8.60
CA ARG A 233 23.74 8.28 -9.86
C ARG A 233 25.14 8.90 -9.80
N SER A 234 26.11 8.20 -9.21
CA SER A 234 27.55 8.44 -9.40
C SER A 234 28.39 7.25 -8.90
N ILE A 235 28.16 6.04 -9.43
CA ILE A 235 29.13 4.95 -9.25
C ILE A 235 29.32 4.26 -10.61
N SER A 236 30.50 4.46 -11.19
CA SER A 236 30.98 3.77 -12.38
C SER A 236 30.99 2.26 -12.14
N ILE A 237 30.20 1.52 -12.91
CA ILE A 237 30.12 0.06 -12.84
C ILE A 237 31.35 -0.54 -13.55
N PRO A 238 32.19 -1.38 -12.91
CA PRO A 238 33.20 -2.15 -13.62
C PRO A 238 32.50 -3.23 -14.46
N THR A 239 32.83 -3.29 -15.75
CA THR A 239 32.28 -4.30 -16.65
C THR A 239 32.70 -5.72 -16.23
N TRP A 240 31.79 -6.67 -16.42
CA TRP A 240 31.81 -8.07 -15.98
C TRP A 240 32.98 -8.95 -16.48
N LYS A 241 34.03 -8.36 -17.10
CA LYS A 241 35.15 -9.08 -17.72
C LYS A 241 36.42 -9.21 -16.87
N GLU A 242 36.51 -8.59 -15.69
CA GLU A 242 37.76 -8.59 -14.89
C GLU A 242 37.80 -9.56 -13.71
N ARG A 243 36.78 -10.38 -13.47
CA ARG A 243 36.74 -11.29 -12.30
C ARG A 243 37.16 -12.74 -12.56
N LYS A 244 37.86 -13.03 -13.66
CA LYS A 244 38.41 -14.37 -13.96
C LYS A 244 39.89 -14.38 -14.35
N ARG A 245 40.73 -13.72 -13.55
CA ARG A 245 42.17 -14.04 -13.45
C ARG A 245 42.65 -13.87 -12.01
N SER A 246 42.48 -14.92 -11.22
CA SER A 246 43.43 -15.35 -10.18
C SER A 246 43.74 -16.80 -10.47
#